data_AF-K1QZN0-F1
#
_entry.id   AF-K1QZN0-F1
#
_cell.length_a   1.000
_cell.length_b   1.000
_cell.length_c   1.000
_cell.angle_alpha   90.00
_cell.angle_beta   90.00
_cell.angle_gamma   90.00
#
_symmetry.space_group_name_H-M   'P 1'
#
loop_
_entity.id
_entity.type
_entity.pdbx_description
1 polymer ?
#
loop_
_entity_poly.entity_id
_entity_poly.type
_entity_poly.pdbx_seq_one_letter_code
_entity_poly.pdbx_strand_id
1 'polypeptide(L)'
;MVLRDHLMTMNRKLSKPLFVKMWRKLAEEMSKFMLEEVVLQNRFSEGGAKQLEFDMTRNLFPLFGEYTTKPQNYFRLINEACTLLCLRVGSALLLREVLMSEESRLEKEQALQDLGVYKLTPQRALNVLNSRTNLSVT
;
A
#
# COMPACT_ATOMS: atom_id res chain seq x y z
N MET A 1 20.43 -8.22 -6.73
CA MET A 1 19.29 -7.29 -6.93
C MET A 1 19.67 -6.03 -6.22
N VAL A 2 19.82 -4.91 -6.93
CA VAL A 2 20.56 -3.72 -6.46
C VAL A 2 20.18 -3.28 -5.04
N LEU A 3 18.88 -3.21 -4.73
CA LEU A 3 18.39 -2.82 -3.40
C LEU A 3 18.87 -3.77 -2.28
N ARG A 4 18.79 -5.09 -2.50
CA ARG A 4 19.26 -6.09 -1.53
C ARG A 4 20.75 -5.93 -1.25
N ASP A 5 21.53 -5.77 -2.32
CA ASP A 5 23.00 -5.70 -2.23
C ASP A 5 23.42 -4.39 -1.49
N HIS A 6 22.68 -3.28 -1.70
CA HIS A 6 22.83 -2.05 -0.91
C HIS A 6 22.40 -2.23 0.55
N LEU A 7 21.27 -2.86 0.84
CA LEU A 7 20.81 -3.12 2.22
C LEU A 7 21.82 -3.96 3.00
N MET A 8 22.33 -5.04 2.39
CA MET A 8 23.39 -5.87 2.98
C MET A 8 24.65 -5.07 3.26
N THR A 9 25.06 -4.21 2.33
CA THR A 9 26.24 -3.34 2.51
C THR A 9 26.04 -2.38 3.68
N MET A 10 24.86 -1.77 3.79
CA MET A 10 24.54 -0.85 4.88
C MET A 10 24.44 -1.56 6.23
N ASN A 11 23.91 -2.79 6.27
CA ASN A 11 23.86 -3.61 7.49
C ASN A 11 25.25 -3.96 8.01
N ARG A 12 26.25 -4.09 7.12
CA ARG A 12 27.66 -4.33 7.49
C ARG A 12 28.40 -3.07 7.91
N LYS A 13 28.08 -1.92 7.33
CA LYS A 13 28.80 -0.66 7.54
C LYS A 13 28.23 0.21 8.67
N LEU A 14 26.95 0.08 8.98
CA LEU A 14 26.30 0.85 10.03
C LEU A 14 26.21 0.05 11.34
N SER A 15 26.21 0.76 12.47
CA SER A 15 25.78 0.16 13.74
C SER A 15 24.32 -0.29 13.65
N LYS A 16 23.95 -1.33 14.41
CA LYS A 16 22.58 -1.89 14.35
C LYS A 16 21.47 -0.85 14.52
N PRO A 17 21.54 0.11 15.48
CA PRO A 17 20.52 1.14 15.62
C PRO A 17 20.39 2.05 14.40
N LEU A 18 21.53 2.45 13.80
CA LEU A 18 21.54 3.30 12.61
C LEU A 18 21.00 2.55 11.39
N PHE A 19 21.40 1.29 11.20
CA PHE A 19 20.85 0.46 10.14
C PHE A 19 19.34 0.30 10.28
N VAL A 20 18.84 0.01 11.49
CA VAL A 20 17.41 -0.14 11.76
C VAL A 20 16.64 1.14 11.45
N LYS A 21 17.15 2.30 11.88
CA LYS A 21 16.55 3.59 11.55
C LYS A 21 16.51 3.84 10.05
N MET A 22 17.61 3.51 9.35
CA MET A 22 17.75 3.72 7.91
C MET A 22 16.78 2.86 7.10
N TRP A 23 16.78 1.53 7.29
CA TRP A 23 15.95 0.67 6.43
C TRP A 23 14.46 0.89 6.69
N ARG A 24 14.06 1.22 7.93
CA ARG A 24 12.66 1.57 8.24
C ARG A 24 12.21 2.81 7.48
N LYS A 25 13.04 3.87 7.49
CA LYS A 25 12.76 5.08 6.72
C LYS A 25 12.70 4.77 5.22
N LEU A 26 13.62 3.96 4.71
CA LEU A 26 13.60 3.54 3.31
C LEU A 26 12.30 2.82 2.94
N ALA A 27 11.85 1.86 3.75
CA ALA A 27 10.59 1.16 3.53
C ALA A 27 9.39 2.10 3.52
N GLU A 28 9.33 3.06 4.46
CA GLU A 28 8.27 4.07 4.51
C GLU A 28 8.26 4.97 3.27
N GLU A 29 9.43 5.45 2.81
CA GLU A 29 9.54 6.27 1.60
C GLU A 29 9.22 5.46 0.33
N MET A 30 9.66 4.20 0.23
CA MET A 30 9.28 3.32 -0.87
C MET A 30 7.77 3.07 -0.90
N SER A 31 7.16 2.84 0.28
CA SER A 31 5.71 2.68 0.39
C SER A 31 4.95 3.91 -0.07
N LYS A 32 5.46 5.10 0.25
CA LYS A 32 4.89 6.36 -0.21
C LYS A 32 5.05 6.52 -1.72
N PHE A 33 6.26 6.30 -2.24
CA PHE A 33 6.55 6.38 -3.67
C PHE A 33 5.64 5.46 -4.50
N MET A 34 5.51 4.19 -4.11
CA MET A 34 4.63 3.24 -4.81
C MET A 34 3.16 3.70 -4.81
N LEU A 35 2.70 4.37 -3.75
CA LEU A 35 1.35 4.91 -3.72
C LEU A 35 1.23 6.17 -4.61
N GLU A 36 2.10 7.17 -4.44
CA GLU A 36 1.98 8.47 -5.12
C GLU A 36 2.27 8.36 -6.62
N GLU A 37 3.32 7.65 -7.00
CA GLU A 37 3.89 7.66 -8.36
C GLU A 37 3.43 6.47 -9.19
N VAL A 38 3.01 5.36 -8.56
CA VAL A 38 2.55 4.16 -9.27
C VAL A 38 1.05 4.02 -9.16
N VAL A 39 0.49 3.89 -7.95
CA VAL A 39 -0.96 3.64 -7.79
C VAL A 39 -1.80 4.84 -8.22
N LEU A 40 -1.48 6.04 -7.76
CA LEU A 40 -2.32 7.22 -8.02
C LEU A 40 -2.13 7.84 -9.41
N GLN A 41 -1.10 7.44 -10.17
CA GLN A 41 -0.85 7.92 -11.54
C GLN A 41 -1.33 6.95 -12.63
N ASN A 42 -1.81 5.77 -12.27
CA ASN A 42 -2.17 4.73 -13.24
C ASN A 42 -3.59 4.22 -13.02
N ARG A 43 -4.10 3.50 -14.02
CA ARG A 43 -5.33 2.71 -13.88
C ARG A 43 -5.02 1.23 -13.83
N PHE A 44 -5.78 0.50 -13.03
CA PHE A 44 -5.56 -0.91 -12.77
C PHE A 44 -6.75 -1.74 -13.25
N SER A 45 -6.48 -2.70 -14.13
CA SER A 45 -7.37 -3.85 -14.31
C SER A 45 -7.26 -4.78 -13.09
N GLU A 46 -8.17 -5.74 -12.98
CA GLU A 46 -8.10 -6.75 -11.91
C GLU A 46 -6.77 -7.53 -11.96
N GLY A 47 -6.32 -7.93 -13.15
CA GLY A 47 -5.02 -8.58 -13.34
C GLY A 47 -3.84 -7.67 -12.96
N GLY A 48 -3.87 -6.40 -13.34
CA GLY A 48 -2.83 -5.43 -12.98
C GLY A 48 -2.75 -5.17 -11.47
N ALA A 49 -3.90 -5.08 -10.80
CA ALA A 49 -3.98 -4.95 -9.34
C ALA A 49 -3.37 -6.19 -8.64
N LYS A 50 -3.69 -7.39 -9.14
CA LYS A 50 -3.12 -8.65 -8.62
C LYS A 50 -1.63 -8.77 -8.86
N GLN A 51 -1.14 -8.32 -10.02
CA GLN A 51 0.29 -8.32 -10.29
C GLN A 51 1.04 -7.39 -9.33
N LEU A 52 0.52 -6.17 -9.10
CA LEU A 52 1.11 -5.25 -8.13
C LEU A 52 1.11 -5.85 -6.71
N GLU A 53 0.00 -6.44 -6.28
CA GLU A 53 -0.10 -7.10 -4.97
C GLU A 53 0.90 -8.27 -4.84
N PHE A 54 1.08 -9.06 -5.90
CA PHE A 54 2.09 -10.11 -5.96
C PHE A 54 3.51 -9.53 -5.85
N ASP A 55 3.83 -8.49 -6.60
CA ASP A 55 5.15 -7.84 -6.56
C ASP A 55 5.45 -7.29 -5.16
N MET A 56 4.45 -6.76 -4.45
CA MET A 56 4.63 -6.30 -3.08
C MET A 56 4.80 -7.46 -2.10
N THR A 57 3.90 -8.45 -2.13
CA THR A 57 3.84 -9.52 -1.11
C THR A 57 4.86 -10.64 -1.30
N ARG A 58 5.25 -10.92 -2.54
CA ARG A 58 6.17 -12.02 -2.89
C ARG A 58 7.59 -11.56 -3.21
N ASN A 59 7.78 -10.28 -3.55
CA ASN A 59 9.11 -9.75 -3.86
C ASN A 59 9.52 -8.64 -2.89
N LEU A 60 8.83 -7.49 -2.87
CA LEU A 60 9.32 -6.33 -2.13
C LEU A 60 9.35 -6.55 -0.61
N PHE A 61 8.25 -7.01 0.00
CA PHE A 61 8.21 -7.18 1.45
C PHE A 61 9.17 -8.28 1.94
N PRO A 62 9.27 -9.46 1.29
CA PRO A 62 10.22 -10.50 1.69
C PRO A 62 11.68 -10.07 1.72
N LEU A 63 12.10 -9.10 0.88
CA LEU A 63 13.46 -8.55 0.94
C LEU A 63 13.82 -7.91 2.28
N PHE A 64 12.82 -7.41 3.01
CA PHE A 64 13.00 -6.83 4.34
C PHE A 64 12.81 -7.88 5.45
N GLY A 65 12.42 -9.12 5.10
CA GLY A 65 12.26 -10.24 6.03
C GLY A 65 13.55 -10.63 6.74
N GLU A 66 14.72 -10.32 6.16
CA GLU A 66 16.02 -10.48 6.82
C GLU A 66 16.20 -9.55 8.04
N TYR A 67 15.42 -8.46 8.12
CA TYR A 67 15.62 -7.39 9.10
C TYR A 67 14.42 -7.20 10.05
N THR A 68 13.27 -7.80 9.74
CA THR A 68 12.06 -7.78 10.56
C THR A 68 11.16 -8.97 10.27
N THR A 69 10.42 -9.44 11.29
CA THR A 69 9.43 -10.52 11.14
C THR A 69 8.11 -10.04 10.53
N LYS A 70 7.88 -8.73 10.43
CA LYS A 70 6.66 -8.12 9.89
C LYS A 70 6.97 -6.99 8.90
N PRO A 71 7.58 -7.27 7.73
CA PRO A 71 7.98 -6.26 6.78
C PRO A 71 6.82 -5.38 6.29
N GLN A 72 5.64 -5.96 6.08
CA GLN A 72 4.42 -5.26 5.66
C GLN A 72 4.03 -4.08 6.57
N ASN A 73 4.39 -4.11 7.86
CA ASN A 73 4.10 -3.02 8.80
C ASN A 73 4.87 -1.73 8.49
N TYR A 74 5.92 -1.80 7.68
CA TYR A 74 6.70 -0.65 7.22
C TYR A 74 6.26 -0.17 5.82
N PHE A 75 5.39 -0.94 5.16
CA PHE A 75 4.84 -0.66 3.85
C PHE A 75 3.34 -0.34 3.88
N ARG A 76 2.85 0.27 4.97
CA ARG A 76 1.42 0.41 5.24
C ARG A 76 0.63 1.05 4.09
N LEU A 77 1.13 2.14 3.50
CA LEU A 77 0.40 2.87 2.46
C LEU A 77 0.19 2.03 1.20
N ILE A 78 1.23 1.35 0.71
CA ILE A 78 1.11 0.51 -0.49
C ILE A 78 0.37 -0.80 -0.19
N ASN A 79 0.54 -1.35 1.01
CA ASN A 79 -0.17 -2.54 1.45
C ASN A 79 -1.68 -2.29 1.51
N GLU A 80 -2.11 -1.20 2.12
CA GLU A 80 -3.53 -0.79 2.17
C GLU A 80 -4.08 -0.45 0.78
N ALA A 81 -3.28 0.16 -0.09
CA ALA A 81 -3.68 0.40 -1.47
C ALA A 81 -3.88 -0.91 -2.25
N CYS A 82 -3.01 -1.91 -2.07
CA CYS A 82 -3.19 -3.24 -2.65
C CYS A 82 -4.48 -3.91 -2.15
N THR A 83 -4.80 -3.78 -0.85
CA THR A 83 -6.08 -4.23 -0.29
C THR A 83 -7.26 -3.63 -1.05
N LEU A 84 -7.30 -2.30 -1.23
CA LEU A 84 -8.39 -1.61 -1.92
C LEU A 84 -8.47 -1.96 -3.42
N LEU A 85 -7.34 -2.05 -4.11
CA LEU A 85 -7.26 -2.44 -5.52
C LEU A 85 -7.77 -3.87 -5.75
N CYS A 86 -7.53 -4.77 -4.80
CA CYS A 86 -7.91 -6.17 -4.87
C CYS A 86 -9.27 -6.51 -4.23
N LEU A 87 -10.02 -5.53 -3.73
CA LEU A 87 -11.37 -5.78 -3.19
C LEU A 87 -12.27 -6.39 -4.27
N ARG A 88 -13.18 -7.27 -3.84
CA ARG A 88 -14.27 -7.74 -4.70
C ARG A 88 -15.08 -6.55 -5.20
N VAL A 89 -15.54 -6.61 -6.45
CA VAL A 89 -16.19 -5.47 -7.13
C VAL A 89 -17.35 -4.90 -6.31
N GLY A 90 -18.24 -5.76 -5.80
CA GLY A 90 -19.37 -5.33 -4.97
C GLY A 90 -18.93 -4.60 -3.69
N SER A 91 -17.96 -5.14 -2.96
CA SER A 91 -17.42 -4.49 -1.75
C SER A 91 -16.75 -3.15 -2.07
N ALA A 92 -16.08 -3.06 -3.22
CA ALA A 92 -15.42 -1.84 -3.64
C ALA A 92 -16.42 -0.74 -4.07
N LEU A 93 -17.53 -1.11 -4.72
CA LEU A 93 -18.62 -0.19 -5.04
C LEU A 93 -19.27 0.37 -3.77
N LEU A 94 -19.64 -0.50 -2.83
CA LEU A 94 -20.23 -0.09 -1.55
C LEU A 94 -19.30 0.85 -0.76
N LEU A 95 -18.01 0.50 -0.65
CA LEU A 95 -17.04 1.36 0.01
C LEU A 95 -16.93 2.71 -0.70
N ARG A 96 -16.89 2.71 -2.04
CA ARG A 96 -16.81 3.95 -2.83
C ARG A 96 -18.03 4.85 -2.59
N GLU A 97 -19.24 4.29 -2.54
CA GLU A 97 -20.47 5.01 -2.22
C GLU A 97 -20.40 5.64 -0.83
N VAL A 98 -19.98 4.88 0.20
CA VAL A 98 -19.78 5.41 1.55
C VAL A 98 -18.75 6.56 1.55
N LEU A 99 -17.63 6.42 0.85
CA LEU A 99 -16.61 7.47 0.78
C LEU A 99 -17.08 8.74 0.05
N MET A 100 -18.00 8.61 -0.91
CA MET A 100 -18.58 9.71 -1.69
C MET A 100 -19.83 10.34 -1.04
N SER A 101 -20.45 9.68 -0.08
CA SER A 101 -21.63 10.17 0.64
C SER A 101 -21.33 11.37 1.54
N GLU A 102 -22.38 11.96 2.11
CA GLU A 102 -22.29 13.06 3.11
C GLU A 102 -21.99 12.55 4.54
N GLU A 103 -21.68 11.26 4.70
CA GLU A 103 -21.30 10.67 6.00
C GLU A 103 -20.10 11.40 6.61
N SER A 104 -20.03 11.40 7.93
CA SER A 104 -18.94 12.07 8.65
C SER A 104 -17.60 11.41 8.32
N ARG A 105 -16.52 12.18 8.52
CA ARG A 105 -15.16 11.66 8.36
C ARG A 105 -14.90 10.42 9.23
N LEU A 106 -15.49 10.37 10.43
CA LEU A 106 -15.31 9.25 11.36
C LEU A 106 -15.96 7.97 10.82
N GLU A 107 -17.17 8.06 10.27
CA GLU A 107 -17.87 6.92 9.66
C GLU A 107 -17.10 6.39 8.43
N LYS A 108 -16.58 7.31 7.61
CA LYS A 108 -15.73 6.94 6.47
C LYS A 108 -14.43 6.26 6.89
N GLU A 109 -13.79 6.74 7.96
CA GLU A 109 -12.60 6.11 8.53
C GLU A 109 -12.94 4.75 9.13
N GLN A 110 -14.08 4.58 9.80
CA GLN A 110 -14.51 3.29 10.34
C GLN A 110 -14.73 2.25 9.24
N ALA A 111 -15.40 2.61 8.15
CA ALA A 111 -15.61 1.72 7.00
C ALA A 111 -14.29 1.24 6.36
N LEU A 112 -13.25 2.08 6.38
CA LEU A 112 -11.90 1.70 5.95
C LEU A 112 -11.23 0.74 6.95
N GLN A 113 -11.36 1.02 8.25
CA GLN A 113 -10.77 0.21 9.30
C GLN A 113 -11.35 -1.21 9.35
N ASP A 114 -12.64 -1.37 9.03
CA ASP A 114 -13.30 -2.67 8.92
C ASP A 114 -12.69 -3.54 7.79
N LEU A 115 -12.02 -2.91 6.83
CA LEU A 115 -11.29 -3.56 5.74
C LEU A 115 -9.77 -3.61 5.98
N GLY A 116 -9.32 -3.26 7.18
CA GLY A 116 -7.90 -3.24 7.54
C GLY A 116 -7.11 -2.05 6.97
N VAL A 117 -7.79 -0.97 6.58
CA VAL A 117 -7.18 0.27 6.06
C VAL A 117 -7.18 1.32 7.16
N TYR A 118 -6.01 1.55 7.76
CA TYR A 118 -5.85 2.42 8.95
C TYR A 118 -5.03 3.69 8.65
N LYS A 119 -4.25 3.71 7.57
CA LYS A 119 -3.28 4.77 7.28
C LYS A 119 -3.72 5.69 6.15
N LEU A 120 -4.42 5.17 5.14
CA LEU A 120 -5.02 5.99 4.08
C LEU A 120 -6.15 6.86 4.63
N THR A 121 -6.20 8.12 4.20
CA THR A 121 -7.36 8.98 4.46
C THR A 121 -8.52 8.59 3.54
N PRO A 122 -9.78 8.92 3.90
CA PRO A 122 -10.94 8.68 3.04
C PRO A 122 -10.76 9.16 1.59
N GLN A 123 -10.25 10.38 1.41
CA GLN A 123 -9.99 10.94 0.08
C GLN A 123 -8.96 10.12 -0.70
N ARG A 124 -7.87 9.69 -0.05
CA ARG A 124 -6.84 8.90 -0.71
C ARG A 124 -7.34 7.49 -1.06
N ALA A 125 -8.08 6.86 -0.16
CA ALA A 125 -8.71 5.57 -0.41
C ALA A 125 -9.68 5.65 -1.60
N LEU A 126 -10.50 6.71 -1.68
CA LEU A 126 -11.38 6.97 -2.81
C LEU A 126 -10.60 7.11 -4.12
N ASN A 127 -9.48 7.83 -4.13
CA ASN A 127 -8.63 7.95 -5.32
C ASN A 127 -8.04 6.59 -5.75
N VAL A 128 -7.64 5.74 -4.80
CA VAL A 128 -7.19 4.37 -5.09
C VAL A 128 -8.33 3.56 -5.70
N LEU A 129 -9.55 3.60 -5.16
CA LEU A 129 -10.70 2.90 -5.74
C LEU A 129 -11.01 3.40 -7.17
N ASN A 130 -10.95 4.71 -7.39
CA ASN A 130 -11.20 5.33 -8.71
C ASN A 130 -10.11 5.00 -9.76
N SER A 131 -8.95 4.49 -9.35
CA SER A 131 -7.94 3.98 -10.28
C SER A 131 -8.35 2.64 -10.93
N ARG A 132 -9.31 1.93 -10.36
CA ARG A 132 -9.77 0.64 -10.89
C ARG A 132 -10.60 0.84 -12.14
N THR A 133 -10.23 0.16 -13.23
CA THR A 133 -10.93 0.27 -14.51
C THR A 133 -12.33 -0.32 -14.45
N ASN A 134 -12.56 -1.31 -13.60
CA ASN A 134 -13.84 -2.01 -13.47
C ASN A 134 -14.85 -1.33 -12.52
N LEU A 135 -14.49 -0.22 -11.88
CA LEU A 135 -15.41 0.63 -11.09
C LEU A 135 -15.81 1.91 -11.83
N SER A 136 -15.11 2.19 -12.94
CA SER A 136 -15.45 3.29 -13.83
C SER A 136 -16.66 2.84 -14.65
N VAL A 137 -17.86 3.29 -14.28
CA VAL A 137 -19.04 3.18 -15.14
C VAL A 137 -18.74 4.06 -16.37
N THR A 138 -18.97 3.50 -17.56
CA THR A 138 -18.83 4.21 -18.85
C THR A 138 -19.69 5.47 -18.87
#